data_AF-A0A9E4KT27-F1
#
_entry.id   AF-A0A9E4KT27-F1
#
_cell.length_a   1.000
_cell.length_b   1.000
_cell.length_c   1.000
_cell.angle_alpha   90.00
_cell.angle_beta   90.00
_cell.angle_gamma   90.00
#
_symmetry.space_group_name_H-M   'P 1'
#
loop_
_entity.id
_entity.type
_entity.pdbx_description
1 polymer ?
#
loop_
_entity_poly.entity_id
_entity_poly.type
_entity_poly.pdbx_seq_one_letter_code
_entity_poly.pdbx_strand_id
1 'polypeptide(L)' 'MRILGVDPGTHRLGYGVIEVDGPARRCLEAGCLEARRR' A
#
# COMPACT_ATOMS: atom_id res chain seq x y z
N MET A 1 -6.85 13.26 4.09
CA MET A 1 -5.66 13.06 3.22
C MET A 1 -5.52 11.58 2.91
N ARG A 2 -5.11 11.18 1.70
CA ARG A 2 -4.81 9.77 1.38
C ARG A 2 -3.30 9.57 1.26
N ILE A 3 -2.79 8.49 1.84
CA ILE A 3 -1.37 8.16 1.86
C ILE A 3 -1.20 6.74 1.30
N LEU A 4 -0.28 6.57 0.37
CA LEU A 4 0.14 5.28 -0.17
C LEU A 4 1.49 4.92 0.44
N GLY A 5 1.53 3.86 1.23
CA GLY A 5 2.76 3.19 1.64
C GLY A 5 3.13 2.11 0.62
N VAL A 6 4.42 2.04 0.28
CA VAL A 6 4.96 1.06 -0.66
C VAL A 6 6.12 0.32 0.01
N ASP A 7 6.09 -1.01 -0.04
CA ASP A 7 7.16 -1.91 0.41
C ASP A 7 7.72 -2.67 -0.80
N PRO A 8 8.79 -2.16 -1.45
CA PRO A 8 9.31 -2.71 -2.67
C PRO A 8 10.21 -3.94 -2.45
N GLY A 9 9.95 -4.98 -3.22
CA GLY A 9 10.80 -6.16 -3.36
C GLY A 9 10.98 -6.58 -4.83
N THR A 10 11.97 -7.42 -5.09
CA THR A 10 12.38 -7.82 -6.45
C THR A 10 11.29 -8.57 -7.23
N HIS A 11 10.45 -9.35 -6.53
CA HIS A 11 9.39 -10.15 -7.14
C HIS A 11 8.00 -9.83 -6.58
N ARG A 12 7.93 -9.11 -5.46
CA ARG A 12 6.69 -8.78 -4.75
C ARG A 12 6.73 -7.32 -4.31
N LEU A 13 5.63 -6.62 -4.43
CA LEU A 13 5.46 -5.23 -4.03
C LEU A 13 4.27 -5.14 -3.08
N GLY A 14 4.54 -4.94 -1.79
CA GLY A 14 3.50 -4.65 -0.81
C GLY A 14 3.02 -3.21 -0.96
N TYR A 15 1.72 -2.97 -0.77
CA TYR A 15 1.17 -1.63 -0.67
C TYR A 15 0.05 -1.53 0.36
N GLY A 16 -0.13 -0.33 0.89
CA GLY A 16 -1.26 0.03 1.75
C GLY A 16 -1.71 1.47 1.49
N VAL A 17 -3.01 1.66 1.36
CA VAL A 17 -3.64 2.98 1.25
C VAL A 17 -4.38 3.27 2.54
N ILE A 18 -4.02 4.35 3.20
CA ILE A 18 -4.75 4.85 4.37
C ILE A 18 -5.36 6.22 4.08
N GLU A 19 -6.49 6.48 4.72
CA GLU A 19 -7.05 7.80 4.88
C GLU A 19 -6.72 8.34 6.27
N VAL A 20 -6.25 9.58 6.31
CA VAL A 20 -5.98 10.33 7.53
C VAL A 20 -6.93 11.51 7.61
N ASP A 21 -7.66 11.58 8.73
CA ASP A 21 -8.54 12.70 9.09
C ASP A 21 -8.24 13.13 10.53
N GLY A 22 -7.44 14.18 10.68
CA GLY A 22 -6.89 14.59 11.97
C GLY A 22 -6.15 13.43 12.68
N PRO A 23 -6.56 13.04 13.90
CA PRO A 23 -5.96 11.91 14.61
C PRO A 23 -6.49 10.54 14.14
N ALA A 24 -7.55 10.49 13.34
CA ALA A 24 -8.13 9.24 12.84
C ALA A 24 -7.34 8.71 11.64
N ARG A 25 -7.13 7.38 11.62
CA ARG A 25 -6.50 6.67 10.50
C ARG A 25 -7.37 5.48 10.14
N ARG A 26 -7.69 5.34 8.85
CA ARG A 26 -8.49 4.24 8.31
C ARG A 26 -7.75 3.56 7.17
N CYS A 27 -7.61 2.24 7.23
CA CYS A 27 -7.15 1.47 6.10
C CYS A 27 -8.25 1.44 5.04
N LEU A 28 -7.94 1.94 3.84
CA LEU A 28 -8.86 1.88 2.70
C LEU A 28 -8.61 0.62 1.88
N GLU A 29 -7.34 0.28 1.67
CA GLU A 29 -6.94 -0.91 0.93
C GLU A 29 -5.53 -1.34 1.31
N ALA A 30 -5.24 -2.64 1.19
CA ALA A 30 -3.90 -3.17 1.28
C ALA A 30 -3.78 -4.39 0.36
N GLY A 31 -2.59 -4.60 -0.19
CA GLY A 31 -2.35 -5.71 -1.09
C GLY A 31 -0.87 -5.99 -1.31
N CYS A 32 -0.62 -7.03 -2.10
CA CYS A 32 0.71 -7.39 -2.54
C CYS A 32 0.63 -7.79 -4.02
N LEU A 33 1.39 -7.08 -4.85
CA LEU A 33 1.47 -7.35 -6.27
C LEU A 33 2.63 -8.30 -6.55
N GLU A 34 2.42 -9.29 -7.41
CA GLU A 34 3.48 -10.17 -7.88
C GLU A 34 4.00 -9.72 -9.25
N ALA A 35 5.31 -9.47 -9.33
CA ALA A 35 5.97 -9.15 -10.59
C ALA A 35 6.11 -10.43 -11.42
N ARG A 36 5.37 -10.51 -12.52
CA ARG A 36 5.52 -11.61 -13.48
C ARG A 36 6.88 -11.52 -14.17
N ARG A 37 7.62 -12.63 -14.23
CA ARG A 37 8.73 -12.77 -15.17
C ARG A 37 8.17 -12.72 -16.59
N ARG A 38 8.76 -11.87 -17.43
CA ARG A 38 8.60 -11.93 -18.89
C ARG A 38 9.50 -13.00 -19.47
#